data_AF-A0A7J3S0Y3-F1
#
_entry.id   AF-A0A7J3S0Y3-F1
#
_cell.length_a   1.000
_cell.length_b   1.000
_cell.length_c   1.000
_cell.angle_alpha   90.00
_cell.angle_beta   90.00
_cell.angle_gamma   90.00
#
_symmetry.space_group_name_H-M   'P 1'
#
loop_
_entity.id
_entity.type
_entity.pdbx_description
1 polymer ?
#
loop_
_entity_poly.entity_id
_entity_poly.type
_entity_poly.pdbx_seq_one_letter_code
_entity_poly.pdbx_strand_id
1 'polypeptide(L)'
;RRGMNVALGTDGQGSSDSSDFFEEMRLAAYLQRSMNRDARTLSPRVLLAMATTNGCSALGLPSVGELAPGKRADFIAVRMDRPHLVPALDLIGNLVFASRPEDVRLTVVNGRTLCEDGRVLDVDVERLMREVQDIASSLA
;
A
#
# COMPACT_ATOMS: atom_id res chain seq x y z
N ARG A 1 -13.56 8.20 19.90
CA ARG A 1 -13.05 6.96 19.24
C ARG A 1 -13.16 5.81 20.24
N ARG A 2 -13.50 4.58 19.81
CA ARG A 2 -13.76 3.41 20.70
C ARG A 2 -12.57 2.46 20.91
N GLY A 3 -11.38 2.80 20.39
CA GLY A 3 -10.18 1.98 20.56
C GLY A 3 -10.14 0.69 19.73
N MET A 4 -10.99 0.56 18.70
CA MET A 4 -11.00 -0.61 17.82
C MET A 4 -9.80 -0.60 16.87
N ASN A 5 -9.26 -1.79 16.57
CA ASN A 5 -8.32 -1.98 15.46
C ASN A 5 -9.04 -1.72 14.13
N VAL A 6 -8.44 -0.90 13.27
CA VAL A 6 -8.98 -0.59 11.93
C VAL A 6 -7.85 -0.78 10.93
N ALA A 7 -8.08 -1.59 9.91
CA ALA A 7 -7.15 -1.83 8.81
C ALA A 7 -7.74 -1.33 7.48
N LEU A 8 -6.92 -1.29 6.43
CA LEU A 8 -7.34 -0.98 5.06
C LEU A 8 -7.29 -2.22 4.18
N GLY A 9 -8.11 -2.22 3.13
CA GLY A 9 -8.10 -3.22 2.06
C GLY A 9 -8.81 -2.66 0.84
N THR A 10 -8.39 -3.09 -0.34
CA THR A 10 -8.86 -2.59 -1.65
C THR A 10 -10.18 -3.23 -2.10
N ASP A 11 -10.62 -4.30 -1.44
CA ASP A 11 -11.62 -5.23 -1.99
C ASP A 11 -11.13 -5.89 -3.31
N GLY A 12 -11.99 -6.65 -4.00
CA GLY A 12 -11.67 -7.35 -5.24
C GLY A 12 -11.82 -6.49 -6.49
N GLN A 13 -11.19 -6.93 -7.61
CA GLN A 13 -11.19 -6.21 -8.89
C GLN A 13 -12.59 -6.05 -9.56
N GLY A 14 -13.64 -6.63 -8.98
CA GLY A 14 -15.03 -6.46 -9.44
C GLY A 14 -15.80 -5.34 -8.75
N SER A 15 -15.25 -4.79 -7.65
CA SER A 15 -15.81 -3.68 -6.86
C SER A 15 -14.81 -2.54 -6.65
N SER A 16 -13.52 -2.79 -6.93
CA SER A 16 -12.47 -1.81 -7.12
C SER A 16 -11.80 -2.05 -8.47
N ASP A 17 -11.44 -0.99 -9.20
CA ASP A 17 -10.67 -1.13 -10.45
C ASP A 17 -9.14 -1.07 -10.20
N SER A 18 -8.73 -0.89 -8.95
CA SER A 18 -7.34 -0.65 -8.54
C SER A 18 -6.96 -1.46 -7.30
N SER A 19 -5.72 -1.96 -7.28
CA SER A 19 -5.09 -2.58 -6.11
C SER A 19 -4.05 -1.64 -5.45
N ASP A 20 -4.24 -0.32 -5.56
CA ASP A 20 -3.34 0.70 -5.02
C ASP A 20 -3.61 1.06 -3.55
N PHE A 21 -2.77 0.55 -2.64
CA PHE A 21 -2.85 0.89 -1.21
C PHE A 21 -2.51 2.36 -0.89
N PHE A 22 -1.76 3.07 -1.72
CA PHE A 22 -1.55 4.51 -1.54
C PHE A 22 -2.84 5.29 -1.77
N GLU A 23 -3.63 4.87 -2.77
CA GLU A 23 -4.95 5.41 -3.03
C GLU A 23 -5.92 5.10 -1.89
N GLU A 24 -5.93 3.87 -1.37
CA GLU A 24 -6.76 3.49 -0.22
C GLU A 24 -6.50 4.36 1.02
N MET A 25 -5.23 4.64 1.32
CA MET A 25 -4.88 5.54 2.41
C MET A 25 -5.44 6.95 2.19
N ARG A 26 -5.36 7.49 0.97
CA ARG A 26 -5.89 8.82 0.63
C ARG A 26 -7.41 8.85 0.71
N LEU A 27 -8.08 7.84 0.16
CA LEU A 27 -9.53 7.72 0.16
C LEU A 27 -10.05 7.67 1.61
N ALA A 28 -9.48 6.81 2.45
CA ALA A 28 -9.81 6.73 3.86
C ALA A 28 -9.62 8.08 4.58
N ALA A 29 -8.52 8.78 4.31
CA ALA A 29 -8.26 10.10 4.88
C ALA A 29 -9.33 11.12 4.48
N TYR A 30 -9.58 11.27 3.18
CA TYR A 30 -10.47 12.30 2.66
C TYR A 30 -11.93 12.05 3.05
N LEU A 31 -12.41 10.81 2.98
CA LEU A 31 -13.75 10.45 3.44
C LEU A 31 -13.93 10.78 4.92
N GLN A 32 -13.01 10.37 5.78
CA GLN A 32 -13.12 10.60 7.21
C GLN A 32 -13.00 12.09 7.57
N ARG A 33 -12.11 12.84 6.90
CA ARG A 33 -12.01 14.29 7.09
C ARG A 33 -13.27 15.02 6.68
N SER A 34 -13.87 14.63 5.56
CA SER A 34 -15.14 15.18 5.07
C SER A 34 -16.27 14.90 6.07
N MET A 35 -16.46 13.63 6.46
CA MET A 35 -17.52 13.22 7.39
C MET A 35 -17.40 13.89 8.76
N ASN A 36 -16.19 14.05 9.28
CA ASN A 36 -15.94 14.67 10.58
C ASN A 36 -15.79 16.20 10.51
N ARG A 37 -15.76 16.79 9.31
CA ARG A 37 -15.48 18.22 9.06
C ARG A 37 -14.21 18.72 9.76
N ASP A 38 -13.19 17.86 9.87
CA ASP A 38 -11.90 18.18 10.49
C ASP A 38 -10.77 17.60 9.65
N ALA A 39 -9.96 18.48 9.05
CA ALA A 39 -8.81 18.14 8.22
C ALA A 39 -7.68 17.40 8.98
N ARG A 40 -7.70 17.41 10.32
CA ARG A 40 -6.76 16.68 11.17
C ARG A 40 -7.21 15.25 11.45
N THR A 41 -8.43 14.89 11.04
CA THR A 41 -8.94 13.52 11.14
C THR A 41 -8.02 12.59 10.34
N LEU A 42 -7.62 11.49 10.98
CA LEU A 42 -6.63 10.52 10.49
C LEU A 42 -5.31 11.18 10.06
N SER A 43 -4.40 11.34 11.01
CA SER A 43 -3.02 11.77 10.71
C SER A 43 -2.31 10.76 9.80
N PRO A 44 -1.29 11.16 9.01
CA PRO A 44 -0.51 10.26 8.17
C PRO A 44 -0.02 8.99 8.88
N ARG A 45 0.48 9.12 10.12
CA ARG A 45 0.96 7.98 10.93
C ARG A 45 -0.14 6.96 11.24
N VAL A 46 -1.37 7.42 11.49
CA VAL A 46 -2.51 6.54 11.73
C VAL A 46 -2.88 5.80 10.45
N LEU A 47 -2.90 6.49 9.31
CA LEU A 47 -3.17 5.86 8.01
C LEU A 47 -2.12 4.81 7.64
N LEU A 48 -0.84 5.13 7.85
CA LEU A 48 0.25 4.18 7.66
C LEU A 48 0.10 2.95 8.57
N ALA A 49 -0.25 3.14 9.85
CA ALA A 49 -0.53 2.03 10.76
C ALA A 49 -1.74 1.19 10.30
N MET A 50 -2.80 1.83 9.81
CA MET A 50 -3.97 1.16 9.22
C MET A 50 -3.60 0.29 8.00
N ALA A 51 -2.65 0.76 7.18
CA ALA A 51 -2.13 0.05 6.01
C ALA A 51 -1.05 -1.01 6.34
N THR A 52 -0.54 -1.06 7.58
CA THR A 52 0.57 -1.95 7.97
C THR A 52 0.24 -2.72 9.26
N THR A 53 0.69 -2.23 10.42
CA THR A 53 0.59 -2.91 11.73
C THR A 53 -0.83 -3.36 12.07
N ASN A 54 -1.84 -2.55 11.75
CA ASN A 54 -3.23 -2.87 12.05
C ASN A 54 -3.77 -3.99 11.17
N GLY A 55 -3.35 -4.03 9.89
CA GLY A 55 -3.65 -5.13 8.98
C GLY A 55 -3.05 -6.45 9.46
N CYS A 56 -1.78 -6.42 9.88
CA CYS A 56 -1.13 -7.59 10.47
C CYS A 56 -1.82 -8.04 11.76
N SER A 57 -2.25 -7.11 12.61
CA SER A 57 -3.05 -7.43 13.81
C SER A 57 -4.42 -8.01 13.46
N ALA A 58 -5.09 -7.51 12.41
CA ALA A 58 -6.39 -8.01 11.97
C ALA A 58 -6.30 -9.44 11.42
N LEU A 59 -5.19 -9.77 10.75
CA LEU A 59 -4.92 -11.09 10.18
C LEU A 59 -4.26 -12.08 11.15
N GLY A 60 -3.93 -11.65 12.38
CA GLY A 60 -3.23 -12.50 13.34
C GLY A 60 -1.80 -12.86 12.91
N LEU A 61 -1.08 -11.94 12.26
CA LEU A 61 0.27 -12.13 11.74
C LEU A 61 1.31 -11.35 12.59
N PRO A 62 1.70 -11.84 13.77
CA PRO A 62 2.53 -11.09 14.71
C PRO A 62 3.99 -10.93 14.26
N SER A 63 4.44 -11.69 13.26
CA SER A 63 5.83 -11.68 12.78
C SER A 63 6.11 -10.62 11.71
N VAL A 64 5.13 -9.82 11.29
CA VAL A 64 5.23 -8.84 10.19
C VAL A 64 4.59 -7.51 10.60
N GLY A 65 4.69 -6.50 9.73
CA GLY A 65 4.07 -5.18 9.92
C GLY A 65 4.94 -4.17 10.68
N GLU A 66 6.09 -4.59 11.20
CA GLU A 66 7.03 -3.74 11.94
C GLU A 66 8.48 -4.09 11.58
N LEU A 67 9.31 -3.06 11.40
CA LEU A 67 10.74 -3.20 11.19
C LEU A 67 11.45 -3.27 12.55
N ALA A 68 11.56 -4.48 13.10
CA ALA A 68 12.23 -4.73 14.37
C ALA A 68 12.98 -6.08 14.34
N PRO A 69 14.06 -6.23 15.13
CA PRO A 69 14.74 -7.51 15.29
C PRO A 69 13.76 -8.63 15.69
N GLY A 70 13.89 -9.80 15.05
CA GLY A 70 13.01 -10.95 15.28
C GLY A 70 11.71 -10.94 14.46
N LYS A 71 11.39 -9.86 13.74
CA LYS A 71 10.32 -9.83 12.72
C LYS A 71 10.84 -10.35 11.37
N ARG A 72 9.93 -10.80 10.50
CA ARG A 72 10.27 -11.13 9.11
C ARG A 72 10.66 -9.86 8.37
N ALA A 73 11.59 -10.00 7.44
CA ALA A 73 12.02 -8.91 6.57
C ALA A 73 10.97 -8.67 5.46
N ASP A 74 9.85 -8.07 5.86
CA ASP A 74 8.73 -7.67 5.00
C ASP A 74 8.70 -6.16 4.93
N PHE A 75 9.17 -5.57 3.83
CA PHE A 75 9.27 -4.13 3.68
C PHE A 75 9.26 -3.68 2.22
N ILE A 76 8.95 -2.40 2.04
CA ILE A 76 9.11 -1.70 0.77
C ILE A 76 10.09 -0.54 0.94
N ALA A 77 10.81 -0.20 -0.13
CA ALA A 77 11.53 1.07 -0.23
C ALA A 77 10.81 1.97 -1.23
N VAL A 78 10.44 3.18 -0.79
CA VAL A 78 9.73 4.16 -1.61
C VAL A 78 10.67 5.32 -1.91
N ARG A 79 10.78 5.68 -3.19
CA ARG A 79 11.54 6.84 -3.65
C ARG A 79 10.88 8.12 -3.13
N MET A 80 11.69 9.05 -2.62
CA MET A 80 11.22 10.34 -2.10
C MET A 80 11.84 11.52 -2.86
N ASP A 81 12.58 11.24 -3.93
CA ASP A 81 13.35 12.17 -4.77
C ASP A 81 12.68 12.44 -6.13
N ARG A 82 11.38 12.14 -6.24
CA ARG A 82 10.60 12.31 -7.47
C ARG A 82 10.00 13.72 -7.53
N PRO A 83 9.78 14.30 -8.73
CA PRO A 83 9.29 15.69 -8.85
C PRO A 83 8.02 15.99 -8.04
N HIS A 84 7.09 15.04 -7.92
CA HIS A 84 5.85 15.19 -7.15
C HIS A 84 6.02 14.99 -5.63
N LEU A 85 7.20 14.59 -5.17
CA LEU A 85 7.53 14.35 -3.76
C LEU A 85 8.48 15.39 -3.17
N VAL A 86 8.96 16.33 -3.99
CA VAL A 86 9.89 17.39 -3.55
C VAL A 86 9.11 18.71 -3.41
N PRO A 87 9.18 19.40 -2.25
CA PRO A 87 10.05 19.09 -1.10
C PRO A 87 9.49 17.98 -0.19
N ALA A 88 10.40 17.14 0.31
CA ALA A 88 10.08 16.01 1.19
C ALA A 88 10.15 16.41 2.68
N LEU A 89 9.35 17.42 3.09
CA LEU A 89 9.41 17.99 4.44
C LEU A 89 8.80 17.10 5.53
N ASP A 90 7.78 16.31 5.19
CA ASP A 90 7.19 15.27 6.04
C ASP A 90 7.13 13.97 5.24
N LEU A 91 8.09 13.08 5.47
CA LEU A 91 8.19 11.83 4.71
C LEU A 91 6.94 10.95 4.84
N ILE A 92 6.27 10.95 6.00
CA ILE A 92 5.06 10.13 6.19
C ILE A 92 3.87 10.81 5.53
N GLY A 93 3.78 12.15 5.63
CA GLY A 93 2.82 12.95 4.88
C GLY A 93 2.93 12.72 3.37
N ASN A 94 4.15 12.78 2.83
CA ASN A 94 4.43 12.54 1.41
C ASN A 94 4.14 11.08 1.01
N LEU A 95 4.49 10.11 1.88
CA LEU A 95 4.16 8.70 1.67
C LEU A 95 2.64 8.50 1.51
N VAL A 96 1.85 9.09 2.39
CA VAL A 96 0.39 8.90 2.40
C VAL A 96 -0.30 9.70 1.30
N PHE A 97 0.04 10.99 1.16
CA PHE A 97 -0.76 11.92 0.36
C PHE A 97 -0.22 12.17 -1.05
N ALA A 98 1.05 11.87 -1.33
CA ALA A 98 1.69 12.20 -2.61
C ALA A 98 2.28 10.99 -3.34
N SER A 99 2.71 9.95 -2.63
CA SER A 99 3.36 8.77 -3.25
C SER A 99 2.39 7.91 -4.04
N ARG A 100 2.93 7.21 -5.02
CA ARG A 100 2.19 6.34 -5.95
C ARG A 100 2.88 4.97 -6.05
N PRO A 101 2.20 3.94 -6.58
CA PRO A 101 2.81 2.64 -6.79
C PRO A 101 4.14 2.69 -7.55
N GLU A 102 4.29 3.59 -8.52
CA GLU A 102 5.51 3.72 -9.33
C GLU A 102 6.71 4.27 -8.54
N ASP A 103 6.48 4.83 -7.35
CA ASP A 103 7.54 5.29 -6.45
C ASP A 103 8.13 4.14 -5.64
N VAL A 104 7.50 2.96 -5.60
CA VAL A 104 8.05 1.77 -4.94
C VAL A 104 9.24 1.26 -5.73
N ARG A 105 10.44 1.42 -5.16
CA ARG A 105 11.70 0.95 -5.75
C ARG A 105 11.95 -0.53 -5.47
N LEU A 106 11.59 -1.01 -4.29
CA LEU A 106 11.97 -2.33 -3.81
C LEU A 106 10.82 -2.92 -2.98
N THR A 107 10.51 -4.19 -3.19
CA THR A 107 9.60 -4.96 -2.34
C THR A 107 10.31 -6.24 -1.91
N VAL A 108 10.42 -6.44 -0.59
CA VAL A 108 11.02 -7.62 0.03
C VAL A 108 9.98 -8.29 0.90
N VAL A 109 9.84 -9.61 0.74
CA VAL A 109 8.96 -10.45 1.56
C VAL A 109 9.77 -11.59 2.13
N ASN A 110 9.79 -11.69 3.46
CA ASN A 110 10.56 -12.66 4.23
C ASN A 110 12.03 -12.72 3.79
N GLY A 111 12.63 -11.57 3.51
CA GLY A 111 14.03 -11.44 3.07
C GLY A 111 14.28 -11.74 1.59
N ARG A 112 13.25 -12.11 0.81
CA ARG A 112 13.36 -12.30 -0.64
C ARG A 112 12.86 -11.07 -1.39
N THR A 113 13.70 -10.50 -2.26
CA THR A 113 13.27 -9.44 -3.17
C THR A 113 12.30 -9.99 -4.20
N LEU A 114 11.09 -9.41 -4.28
CA LEU A 114 10.06 -9.78 -5.25
C LEU A 114 9.93 -8.76 -6.39
N CYS A 115 10.22 -7.49 -6.11
CA CYS A 115 10.18 -6.41 -7.10
C CYS A 115 11.36 -5.46 -6.86
N GLU A 116 12.04 -5.05 -7.92
CA GLU A 116 13.09 -4.04 -7.88
C GLU A 116 13.05 -3.16 -9.13
N ASP A 117 13.13 -1.84 -8.94
CA ASP A 117 13.15 -0.83 -10.02
C ASP A 117 12.02 -1.00 -11.05
N GLY A 118 10.80 -1.25 -10.54
CA GLY A 118 9.59 -1.41 -11.34
C GLY A 118 9.46 -2.77 -12.04
N ARG A 119 10.33 -3.74 -11.73
CA ARG A 119 10.30 -5.09 -12.31
C ARG A 119 9.98 -6.13 -11.25
N VAL A 120 8.94 -6.93 -11.50
CA VAL A 120 8.64 -8.14 -10.73
C VAL A 120 9.62 -9.24 -11.14
N LEU A 121 10.31 -9.85 -10.18
CA LEU A 121 11.45 -10.74 -10.46
C LEU A 121 11.04 -12.20 -10.72
N ASP A 122 9.95 -12.65 -10.10
CA ASP A 122 9.53 -14.06 -10.11
C ASP A 122 8.34 -14.33 -11.06
N VAL A 123 7.95 -13.37 -11.91
CA VAL A 123 6.78 -13.45 -12.78
C VAL A 123 7.11 -12.99 -14.20
N ASP A 124 6.77 -13.80 -15.20
CA ASP A 124 6.73 -13.38 -16.60
C ASP A 124 5.46 -12.55 -16.84
N VAL A 125 5.59 -11.23 -16.67
CA VAL A 125 4.47 -10.29 -16.75
C VAL A 125 3.85 -10.28 -18.14
N GLU A 126 4.65 -10.36 -19.21
CA GLU A 126 4.12 -10.35 -20.57
C GLU A 126 3.30 -11.60 -20.87
N ARG A 127 3.78 -12.78 -20.44
CA ARG A 127 3.02 -14.02 -20.54
C ARG A 127 1.73 -13.95 -19.73
N LEU A 128 1.80 -13.48 -18.48
CA LEU A 128 0.62 -13.36 -17.62
C LEU A 128 -0.44 -12.45 -18.24
N MET A 129 -0.03 -11.31 -18.82
CA MET A 129 -0.95 -10.39 -19.50
C MET A 129 -1.65 -11.06 -20.70
N ARG A 130 -0.93 -11.86 -21.49
CA ARG A 130 -1.53 -12.64 -22.59
C ARG A 130 -2.54 -13.67 -22.06
N GLU A 131 -2.17 -14.44 -21.04
CA GLU A 131 -3.07 -15.44 -20.44
C GLU A 131 -4.36 -14.80 -19.90
N VAL A 132 -4.26 -13.65 -19.23
CA VAL A 132 -5.44 -12.91 -18.74
C VAL A 132 -6.31 -12.42 -19.90
N GLN A 133 -5.71 -11.93 -20.99
CA GLN A 133 -6.46 -11.49 -22.18
C GLN A 133 -7.18 -12.65 -22.87
N ASP A 134 -6.54 -13.81 -22.98
CA ASP A 134 -7.14 -15.02 -23.57
C ASP A 134 -8.35 -15.48 -22.74
N ILE A 135 -8.22 -15.48 -21.41
CA ILE A 135 -9.33 -15.79 -20.49
C ILE A 135 -10.47 -14.78 -20.69
N ALA A 136 -10.17 -13.48 -20.71
CA ALA A 136 -11.19 -12.44 -20.89
C ALA A 136 -11.94 -12.60 -22.22
N SER A 137 -11.22 -12.91 -23.31
CA SER A 137 -11.83 -13.18 -24.62
C SER A 137 -12.70 -14.43 -24.64
N SER A 138 -12.46 -15.42 -23.78
CA SER A 138 -13.31 -16.62 -23.65
C SER A 138 -14.62 -16.37 -22.88
N LEU A 139 -14.71 -15.25 -22.15
CA LEU A 139 -15.88 -14.85 -21.36
C LEU A 139 -16.82 -13.90 -22.11
N ALA A 140 -16.40 -13.37 -23.25
CA ALA A 140 -17.16 -12.47 -24.13
C ALA A 140 -18.02 -13.26 -25.13
#